data_AF-A0A969PBU2-F1
#
_entry.id   AF-A0A969PBU2-F1
#
_cell.length_a   1.000
_cell.length_b   1.000
_cell.length_c   1.000
_cell.angle_alpha   90.00
_cell.angle_beta   90.00
_cell.angle_gamma   90.00
#
_symmetry.space_group_name_H-M   'P 1'
#
loop_
_entity.id
_entity.type
_entity.pdbx_description
1 polymer ?
#
loop_
_entity_poly.entity_id
_entity_poly.type
_entity_poly.pdbx_seq_one_letter_code
_entity_poly.pdbx_strand_id
1 'polypeptide(L)'
;MNDQISKQIQQPEKWVRSAAFRRLVSILALTGMVSLGWGLMPVQGPMRANAQVNANVTELPSTPNPINPSINLLKQSAKDPTAKLPPSLVRTLRQHLSKQTGLSPEKLRIVEANQKNWSDGCLELAKPDEFCTQAIVKGWRVVLSNGTRRWVYRTNAEGTSYRLETSAKRSSGLPDLAVAENVSFMKSNRIPMNEMPPRLAKEMVFRAIASGGFTGRTYQTTLFSDGKVIREWVHPDGTPMAPETHRIPVQQVRQFQQLLKQRQLHRFHQLDYPATLGSADFTTVTLSSHISVVRYADTIQDQLPENLQAVIRAWSEIVRHS
;
A
#
# COMPACT_ATOMS: atom_id res chain seq x y z
N MET A 1 -11.17 29.62 22.47
CA MET A 1 -11.44 28.46 21.59
C MET A 1 -10.52 27.29 21.97
N ASN A 2 -10.54 26.88 23.24
CA ASN A 2 -9.51 26.03 23.87
C ASN A 2 -10.09 24.84 24.66
N ASP A 3 -11.37 24.50 24.45
CA ASP A 3 -12.14 23.66 25.39
C ASP A 3 -12.70 22.36 24.75
N GLN A 4 -12.55 22.18 23.43
CA GLN A 4 -13.07 20.99 22.75
C GLN A 4 -12.07 19.82 22.71
N ILE A 5 -10.77 20.07 22.92
CA ILE A 5 -9.74 19.01 22.92
C ILE A 5 -9.66 18.30 24.28
N SER A 6 -9.98 18.99 25.37
CA SER A 6 -9.97 18.41 26.73
C SER A 6 -10.99 17.28 26.89
N LYS A 7 -12.14 17.36 26.21
CA LYS A 7 -13.23 16.37 26.35
C LYS A 7 -13.04 15.06 25.58
N GLN A 8 -12.11 15.00 24.61
CA GLN A 8 -11.93 13.80 23.77
C GLN A 8 -10.94 12.77 24.35
N ILE A 9 -10.30 13.07 25.50
CA ILE A 9 -9.33 12.17 26.14
C ILE A 9 -10.01 11.16 27.09
N GLN A 10 -11.34 11.26 27.30
CA GLN A 10 -12.00 10.61 28.44
C GLN A 10 -13.00 9.47 28.13
N GLN A 11 -13.17 9.00 26.88
CA GLN A 11 -14.07 7.84 26.61
C GLN A 11 -13.55 6.89 25.51
N PRO A 12 -13.03 5.69 25.87
CA PRO A 12 -12.45 4.75 24.90
C PRO A 12 -13.45 3.77 24.23
N GLU A 13 -14.75 3.77 24.56
CA GLU A 13 -15.62 2.62 24.27
C GLU A 13 -16.62 2.77 23.09
N LYS A 14 -16.69 3.90 22.36
CA LYS A 14 -17.84 4.16 21.45
C LYS A 14 -17.60 4.24 19.94
N TRP A 15 -16.42 3.92 19.40
CA TRP A 15 -16.15 4.14 17.96
C TRP A 15 -15.69 2.90 17.16
N VAL A 16 -16.03 1.69 17.61
CA VAL A 16 -15.67 0.44 16.90
C VAL A 16 -16.39 0.26 15.54
N ARG A 17 -17.32 1.15 15.13
CA ARG A 17 -18.06 0.97 13.88
C ARG A 17 -18.39 2.30 13.17
N SER A 18 -17.44 2.87 12.43
CA SER A 18 -17.81 3.79 11.33
C SER A 18 -16.76 3.82 10.23
N ALA A 19 -17.19 3.42 9.03
CA ALA A 19 -16.43 3.37 7.80
C ALA A 19 -16.16 4.78 7.23
N ALA A 20 -15.13 5.45 7.74
CA ALA A 20 -14.61 6.70 7.15
C ALA A 20 -13.07 6.67 6.94
N PHE A 21 -12.45 5.50 7.05
CA PHE A 21 -10.98 5.32 6.98
C PHE A 21 -10.42 5.19 5.56
N ARG A 22 -11.05 5.85 4.59
CA ARG A 22 -10.62 5.82 3.19
C ARG A 22 -10.66 7.22 2.63
N ARG A 23 -9.54 7.93 2.73
CA ARG A 23 -9.01 8.89 1.75
C ARG A 23 -7.86 9.66 2.38
N LEU A 24 -6.98 10.15 1.50
CA LEU A 24 -6.01 11.23 1.69
C LEU A 24 -4.56 10.82 2.02
N VAL A 25 -3.87 10.32 1.00
CA VAL A 25 -2.59 10.92 0.58
C VAL A 25 -2.63 11.11 -0.93
N SER A 26 -3.17 12.25 -1.36
CA SER A 26 -3.04 12.77 -2.72
C SER A 26 -3.34 14.26 -2.66
N ILE A 27 -2.31 15.07 -2.48
CA ILE A 27 -2.41 16.52 -2.67
C ILE A 27 -1.50 16.84 -3.86
N LEU A 28 -2.11 16.97 -5.03
CA LEU A 28 -1.53 17.60 -6.21
C LEU A 28 -1.93 19.07 -6.16
N ALA A 29 -0.93 19.95 -6.23
CA ALA A 29 -1.11 21.38 -6.39
C ALA A 29 -1.61 21.69 -7.82
N LEU A 30 -2.72 22.41 -7.93
CA LEU A 30 -3.14 23.11 -9.15
C LEU A 30 -3.77 24.44 -8.75
N THR A 31 -3.07 25.53 -9.04
CA THR A 31 -3.63 26.89 -9.07
C THR A 31 -3.22 27.57 -10.36
N GLY A 32 -4.21 28.17 -11.03
CA GLY A 32 -4.15 28.91 -12.30
C GLY A 32 -5.29 28.39 -13.18
N MET A 33 -6.38 29.12 -13.45
CA MET A 33 -6.45 30.50 -13.91
C MET A 33 -7.78 31.20 -13.52
N VAL A 34 -7.63 32.49 -13.26
CA VAL A 34 -8.58 33.62 -13.30
C VAL A 34 -9.11 33.74 -14.76
N SER A 35 -10.38 33.97 -15.13
CA SER A 35 -11.23 35.17 -14.92
C SER A 35 -12.51 35.06 -15.79
N LEU A 36 -13.62 35.65 -15.32
CA LEU A 36 -14.75 36.32 -16.04
C LEU A 36 -15.59 35.51 -17.07
N GLY A 37 -16.92 35.58 -17.16
CA GLY A 37 -17.92 36.44 -16.53
C GLY A 37 -19.35 36.12 -17.05
N TRP A 38 -20.33 36.54 -16.24
CA TRP A 38 -21.77 36.85 -16.45
C TRP A 38 -22.61 36.33 -17.63
N GLY A 39 -23.86 35.94 -17.29
CA GLY A 39 -25.03 36.07 -18.18
C GLY A 39 -26.30 35.30 -17.76
N LEU A 40 -27.27 35.98 -17.16
CA LEU A 40 -28.61 35.50 -16.71
C LEU A 40 -29.63 35.47 -17.88
N MET A 41 -30.43 34.39 -18.04
CA MET A 41 -31.89 34.29 -17.80
C MET A 41 -32.83 34.17 -19.05
N PRO A 42 -34.10 33.68 -18.89
CA PRO A 42 -34.81 32.72 -19.76
C PRO A 42 -36.08 33.27 -20.45
N VAL A 43 -36.79 32.48 -21.28
CA VAL A 43 -38.25 32.63 -21.58
C VAL A 43 -38.93 31.28 -21.92
N GLN A 44 -40.21 31.18 -21.56
CA GLN A 44 -41.15 30.05 -21.50
C GLN A 44 -42.00 29.82 -22.78
N GLY A 45 -42.38 28.55 -23.04
CA GLY A 45 -43.69 28.03 -23.53
C GLY A 45 -44.27 28.46 -24.90
N PRO A 46 -45.41 27.89 -25.38
CA PRO A 46 -46.28 26.85 -24.79
C PRO A 46 -46.66 25.65 -25.74
N MET A 47 -47.51 24.76 -25.19
CA MET A 47 -48.09 23.51 -25.73
C MET A 47 -49.10 23.64 -26.89
N ARG A 48 -49.29 22.54 -27.65
CA ARG A 48 -50.57 21.88 -28.05
C ARG A 48 -50.25 20.66 -28.95
N ALA A 49 -50.50 19.41 -28.58
CA ALA A 49 -51.75 18.64 -28.53
C ALA A 49 -52.11 17.90 -29.84
N ASN A 50 -52.12 16.55 -29.72
CA ASN A 50 -52.99 15.54 -30.33
C ASN A 50 -53.03 15.30 -31.85
N ALA A 51 -52.81 14.04 -32.24
CA ALA A 51 -53.80 13.23 -32.97
C ALA A 51 -53.35 11.76 -33.05
N GLN A 52 -54.24 10.87 -32.58
CA GLN A 52 -54.21 9.43 -32.82
C GLN A 52 -54.63 9.13 -34.27
N VAL A 53 -54.02 8.16 -34.94
CA VAL A 53 -54.71 7.23 -35.86
C VAL A 53 -54.03 5.87 -35.80
N ASN A 54 -54.84 4.85 -35.53
CA ASN A 54 -54.48 3.45 -35.50
C ASN A 54 -54.68 2.85 -36.90
N ALA A 55 -53.81 1.94 -37.34
CA ALA A 55 -54.18 0.88 -38.29
C ALA A 55 -53.18 -0.29 -38.21
N ASN A 56 -53.68 -1.44 -37.76
CA ASN A 56 -53.02 -2.74 -37.85
C ASN A 56 -52.93 -3.18 -39.32
N VAL A 57 -51.77 -3.67 -39.73
CA VAL A 57 -51.65 -4.62 -40.85
C VAL A 57 -50.76 -5.78 -40.41
N THR A 58 -51.35 -6.97 -40.51
CA THR A 58 -50.79 -8.29 -40.26
C THR A 58 -49.88 -8.69 -41.43
N GLU A 59 -48.64 -9.12 -41.17
CA GLU A 59 -47.96 -10.31 -41.77
C GLU A 59 -46.44 -10.31 -41.49
N LEU A 60 -45.96 -11.45 -40.96
CA LEU A 60 -44.56 -11.92 -40.92
C LEU A 60 -44.51 -13.04 -41.98
N PRO A 61 -43.43 -13.31 -42.76
CA PRO A 61 -42.08 -13.42 -42.21
C PRO A 61 -40.88 -13.10 -43.14
N SER A 62 -39.67 -13.30 -42.59
CA SER A 62 -38.33 -13.17 -43.20
C SER A 62 -37.82 -11.72 -43.24
N THR A 63 -36.74 -11.30 -42.58
CA THR A 63 -35.52 -11.93 -42.06
C THR A 63 -35.02 -11.06 -40.88
N PRO A 64 -34.34 -11.59 -39.84
CA PRO A 64 -33.63 -10.73 -38.88
C PRO A 64 -32.35 -10.23 -39.53
N ASN A 65 -32.38 -9.00 -40.06
CA ASN A 65 -31.21 -8.23 -40.45
C ASN A 65 -30.32 -7.99 -39.20
N PRO A 66 -28.99 -7.93 -39.36
CA PRO A 66 -28.02 -8.41 -38.38
C PRO A 66 -27.99 -7.54 -37.13
N ILE A 67 -27.91 -8.23 -35.99
CA ILE A 67 -27.54 -7.67 -34.70
C ILE A 67 -26.30 -6.80 -34.90
N ASN A 68 -26.50 -5.50 -34.72
CA ASN A 68 -25.48 -4.47 -34.68
C ASN A 68 -24.27 -4.96 -33.84
N PRO A 69 -23.06 -5.10 -34.42
CA PRO A 69 -21.88 -5.62 -33.72
C PRO A 69 -21.31 -4.67 -32.64
N SER A 70 -21.99 -3.55 -32.34
CA SER A 70 -21.50 -2.51 -31.44
C SER A 70 -21.53 -2.86 -29.94
N ILE A 71 -21.97 -4.04 -29.53
CA ILE A 71 -21.84 -4.51 -28.11
C ILE A 71 -20.52 -5.27 -27.87
N ASN A 72 -19.73 -5.58 -28.90
CA ASN A 72 -18.40 -6.19 -28.72
C ASN A 72 -17.23 -5.18 -28.69
N LEU A 73 -17.50 -3.88 -28.81
CA LEU A 73 -16.46 -2.84 -28.87
C LEU A 73 -16.29 -2.02 -27.57
N LEU A 74 -16.59 -2.60 -26.41
CA LEU A 74 -16.03 -2.18 -25.11
C LEU A 74 -15.35 -3.33 -24.37
N LYS A 75 -15.07 -4.43 -25.09
CA LYS A 75 -14.47 -5.65 -24.56
C LYS A 75 -13.18 -6.00 -25.31
N GLN A 76 -12.33 -5.02 -25.56
CA GLN A 76 -10.98 -5.25 -26.07
C GLN A 76 -10.08 -4.03 -25.84
N SER A 77 -9.47 -3.96 -24.66
CA SER A 77 -8.02 -3.77 -24.50
C SER A 77 -7.66 -3.86 -23.01
N ALA A 78 -7.88 -5.03 -22.43
CA ALA A 78 -7.11 -5.48 -21.29
C ALA A 78 -6.57 -6.84 -21.72
N LYS A 79 -5.33 -6.87 -22.19
CA LYS A 79 -4.59 -8.09 -22.54
C LYS A 79 -4.73 -9.05 -21.36
N ASP A 80 -5.61 -10.04 -21.46
CA ASP A 80 -5.92 -10.95 -20.35
C ASP A 80 -4.62 -11.64 -19.93
N PRO A 81 -4.08 -11.35 -18.74
CA PRO A 81 -2.81 -11.91 -18.30
C PRO A 81 -2.89 -13.44 -18.14
N THR A 82 -4.10 -14.00 -18.00
CA THR A 82 -4.30 -15.44 -17.88
C THR A 82 -4.28 -16.19 -19.20
N ALA A 83 -4.51 -15.52 -20.33
CA ALA A 83 -4.57 -16.16 -21.65
C ALA A 83 -3.24 -16.83 -22.06
N LYS A 84 -2.13 -16.44 -21.44
CA LYS A 84 -0.79 -16.99 -21.72
C LYS A 84 -0.31 -18.01 -20.70
N LEU A 85 -1.06 -18.22 -19.60
CA LEU A 85 -0.68 -19.13 -18.54
C LEU A 85 -1.41 -20.47 -18.67
N PRO A 86 -0.76 -21.61 -18.34
CA PRO A 86 -1.46 -22.87 -18.22
C PRO A 86 -2.63 -22.76 -17.21
N PRO A 87 -3.86 -23.20 -17.56
CA PRO A 87 -5.01 -23.12 -16.65
C PRO A 87 -4.78 -23.85 -15.32
N SER A 88 -3.99 -24.93 -15.35
CA SER A 88 -3.54 -25.68 -14.16
C SER A 88 -2.74 -24.79 -13.22
N LEU A 89 -1.78 -24.02 -13.74
CA LEU A 89 -0.96 -23.10 -12.96
C LEU A 89 -1.82 -22.01 -12.30
N VAL A 90 -2.75 -21.42 -13.05
CA VAL A 90 -3.68 -20.40 -12.51
C VAL A 90 -4.46 -20.95 -11.33
N ARG A 91 -4.99 -22.17 -11.45
CA ARG A 91 -5.73 -22.85 -10.38
C ARG A 91 -4.84 -23.13 -9.17
N THR A 92 -3.65 -23.66 -9.39
CA THR A 92 -2.68 -23.99 -8.33
C THR A 92 -2.31 -22.75 -7.52
N LEU A 93 -1.98 -21.64 -8.18
CA LEU A 93 -1.60 -20.40 -7.49
C LEU A 93 -2.77 -19.82 -6.68
N ARG A 94 -3.98 -19.81 -7.24
CA ARG A 94 -5.18 -19.35 -6.52
C ARG A 94 -5.48 -20.22 -5.32
N GLN A 95 -5.41 -21.54 -5.45
CA GLN A 95 -5.65 -22.48 -4.35
C GLN A 95 -4.58 -22.36 -3.26
N HIS A 96 -3.32 -22.30 -3.64
CA HIS A 96 -2.22 -22.11 -2.69
C HIS A 96 -2.41 -20.80 -1.91
N LEU A 97 -2.66 -19.70 -2.61
CA LEU A 97 -2.85 -18.40 -1.99
C LEU A 97 -4.13 -18.34 -1.14
N SER A 98 -5.20 -18.99 -1.59
CA SER A 98 -6.45 -19.14 -0.83
C SER A 98 -6.20 -19.83 0.52
N LYS A 99 -5.46 -20.94 0.53
CA LYS A 99 -5.07 -21.64 1.77
C LYS A 99 -4.25 -20.76 2.72
N GLN A 100 -3.37 -19.92 2.18
CA GLN A 100 -2.50 -19.04 2.97
C GLN A 100 -3.23 -17.82 3.56
N THR A 101 -4.25 -17.32 2.87
CA THR A 101 -4.91 -16.03 3.20
C THR A 101 -6.34 -16.17 3.71
N GLY A 102 -6.95 -17.36 3.59
CA GLY A 102 -8.37 -17.60 3.88
C GLY A 102 -9.32 -16.98 2.84
N LEU A 103 -8.80 -16.37 1.76
CA LEU A 103 -9.62 -15.76 0.70
C LEU A 103 -10.16 -16.83 -0.25
N SER A 104 -11.39 -16.66 -0.74
CA SER A 104 -11.94 -17.53 -1.80
C SER A 104 -11.06 -17.44 -3.06
N PRO A 105 -10.73 -18.56 -3.73
CA PRO A 105 -9.96 -18.58 -4.98
C PRO A 105 -10.54 -17.66 -6.08
N GLU A 106 -11.85 -17.47 -6.09
CA GLU A 106 -12.56 -16.65 -7.08
C GLU A 106 -12.30 -15.14 -6.89
N LYS A 107 -12.00 -14.73 -5.65
CA LYS A 107 -11.62 -13.34 -5.34
C LYS A 107 -10.18 -13.03 -5.77
N LEU A 108 -9.39 -14.03 -6.13
CA LEU A 108 -7.98 -13.88 -6.49
C LEU A 108 -7.82 -13.83 -8.02
N ARG A 109 -7.65 -12.64 -8.58
CA ARG A 109 -7.48 -12.41 -10.02
C ARG A 109 -6.01 -12.31 -10.37
N ILE A 110 -5.58 -12.96 -11.45
CA ILE A 110 -4.26 -12.70 -12.00
C ILE A 110 -4.35 -11.39 -12.78
N VAL A 111 -3.48 -10.45 -12.43
CA VAL A 111 -3.45 -9.09 -12.98
C VAL A 111 -2.20 -8.85 -13.82
N GLU A 112 -1.21 -9.73 -13.75
CA GLU A 112 0.00 -9.67 -14.56
C GLU A 112 0.64 -11.07 -14.68
N ALA A 113 1.20 -11.37 -15.85
CA ALA A 113 1.92 -12.60 -16.10
C ALA A 113 3.00 -12.34 -17.17
N ASN A 114 4.27 -12.44 -16.77
CA ASN A 114 5.41 -12.19 -17.65
C ASN A 114 6.36 -13.38 -17.65
N GLN A 115 6.81 -13.81 -18.83
CA GLN A 115 7.85 -14.84 -18.92
C GLN A 115 9.18 -14.27 -18.42
N LYS A 116 9.91 -15.06 -17.64
CA LYS A 116 11.24 -14.72 -17.15
C LYS A 116 12.09 -15.99 -17.03
N ASN A 117 13.38 -15.84 -17.26
CA ASN A 117 14.38 -16.86 -16.97
C ASN A 117 14.98 -16.57 -15.59
N TRP A 118 15.03 -17.58 -14.74
CA TRP A 118 15.61 -17.51 -13.40
C TRP A 118 17.01 -18.11 -13.42
N SER A 119 17.95 -17.55 -12.66
CA SER A 119 19.34 -18.03 -12.65
C SER A 119 19.57 -19.35 -11.89
N ASP A 120 18.58 -19.83 -11.13
CA ASP A 120 18.69 -21.06 -10.35
C ASP A 120 17.37 -21.85 -10.25
N GLY A 121 17.47 -23.09 -9.78
CA GLY A 121 16.35 -24.00 -9.55
C GLY A 121 15.35 -23.54 -8.49
N CYS A 122 15.71 -22.55 -7.67
CA CYS A 122 14.84 -21.94 -6.67
C CYS A 122 14.19 -20.65 -7.17
N LEU A 123 14.26 -20.37 -8.47
CA LEU A 123 13.60 -19.22 -9.09
C LEU A 123 14.12 -17.88 -8.51
N GLU A 124 15.40 -17.86 -8.11
CA GLU A 124 16.10 -16.79 -7.38
C GLU A 124 15.51 -16.52 -5.97
N LEU A 125 14.70 -17.45 -5.45
CA LEU A 125 14.02 -17.39 -4.15
C LEU A 125 14.44 -18.56 -3.25
N ALA A 126 15.74 -18.87 -3.24
CA ALA A 126 16.32 -19.84 -2.31
C ALA A 126 15.98 -19.47 -0.85
N LYS A 127 15.51 -20.42 -0.04
CA LYS A 127 15.38 -20.23 1.40
C LYS A 127 16.78 -20.21 2.06
N PRO A 128 16.90 -19.73 3.31
CA PRO A 128 18.10 -19.97 4.10
C PRO A 128 18.44 -21.46 4.11
N ASP A 129 19.71 -21.79 3.92
CA ASP A 129 20.26 -23.14 3.92
C ASP A 129 19.72 -24.09 2.82
N GLU A 130 19.04 -23.54 1.82
CA GLU A 130 18.57 -24.29 0.66
C GLU A 130 19.57 -24.23 -0.49
N PHE A 131 20.07 -25.39 -0.90
CA PHE A 131 20.90 -25.52 -2.10
C PHE A 131 20.01 -25.60 -3.34
N CYS A 132 20.25 -24.68 -4.27
CA CYS A 132 19.53 -24.58 -5.53
C CYS A 132 20.44 -25.02 -6.67
N THR A 133 19.88 -25.70 -7.67
CA THR A 133 20.63 -26.05 -8.87
C THR A 133 21.06 -24.77 -9.59
N GLN A 134 22.30 -24.72 -10.09
CA GLN A 134 22.83 -23.59 -10.85
C GLN A 134 22.45 -23.68 -12.33
N ALA A 135 21.16 -23.92 -12.59
CA ALA A 135 20.61 -24.08 -13.93
C ALA A 135 19.60 -22.97 -14.21
N ILE A 136 19.64 -22.43 -15.44
CA ILE A 136 18.66 -21.43 -15.88
C ILE A 136 17.30 -22.10 -16.01
N VAL A 137 16.31 -21.62 -15.25
CA VAL A 137 14.93 -22.13 -15.29
C VAL A 137 14.04 -21.14 -16.04
N LYS A 138 13.47 -21.55 -17.17
CA LYS A 138 12.42 -20.78 -17.85
C LYS A 138 11.15 -20.78 -17.01
N GLY A 139 10.46 -19.66 -16.96
CA GLY A 139 9.37 -19.51 -16.01
C GLY A 139 8.49 -18.29 -16.19
N TRP A 140 7.66 -18.06 -15.19
CA TRP A 140 6.71 -16.96 -15.15
C TRP A 140 6.83 -16.18 -13.85
N ARG A 141 6.78 -14.86 -13.96
CA ARG A 141 6.45 -13.96 -12.85
C ARG A 141 4.96 -13.64 -12.95
N VAL A 142 4.17 -14.14 -12.00
CA VAL A 142 2.70 -14.05 -11.99
C VAL A 142 2.27 -13.19 -10.81
N VAL A 143 1.41 -12.21 -11.05
CA VAL A 143 0.87 -11.35 -9.99
C VAL A 143 -0.61 -11.61 -9.79
N LEU A 144 -0.98 -12.09 -8.60
CA LEU A 144 -2.36 -12.25 -8.16
C LEU A 144 -2.81 -11.02 -7.37
N SER A 145 -4.08 -10.68 -7.44
CA SER A 145 -4.68 -9.55 -6.73
C SER A 145 -6.09 -9.88 -6.27
N ASN A 146 -6.48 -9.36 -5.10
CA ASN A 146 -7.87 -9.37 -4.64
C ASN A 146 -8.56 -8.01 -4.82
N GLY A 147 -7.94 -7.08 -5.56
CA GLY A 147 -8.35 -5.70 -5.72
C GLY A 147 -7.75 -4.73 -4.69
N THR A 148 -7.25 -5.22 -3.56
CA THR A 148 -6.61 -4.40 -2.51
C THR A 148 -5.15 -4.76 -2.24
N ARG A 149 -4.78 -6.02 -2.44
CA ARG A 149 -3.43 -6.57 -2.21
C ARG A 149 -2.95 -7.31 -3.45
N ARG A 150 -1.64 -7.38 -3.66
CA ARG A 150 -1.00 -8.03 -4.82
C ARG A 150 0.14 -8.96 -4.42
N TRP A 151 0.04 -10.24 -4.76
CA TRP A 151 1.03 -11.29 -4.48
C TRP A 151 1.81 -11.66 -5.74
N VAL A 152 3.13 -11.74 -5.63
CA VAL A 152 4.00 -12.09 -6.76
C VAL A 152 4.51 -13.52 -6.59
N TYR A 153 4.17 -14.37 -7.53
CA TYR A 153 4.72 -15.72 -7.66
C TYR A 153 5.77 -15.78 -8.76
N ARG A 154 6.82 -16.55 -8.51
CA ARG A 154 7.76 -17.00 -9.52
C ARG A 154 7.51 -18.48 -9.74
N THR A 155 7.40 -18.91 -10.98
CA THR A 155 7.14 -20.31 -11.33
C THR A 155 8.11 -20.77 -12.41
N ASN A 156 8.32 -22.07 -12.56
CA ASN A 156 8.84 -22.62 -13.82
C ASN A 156 7.76 -22.59 -14.92
N ALA A 157 8.15 -22.91 -16.15
CA ALA A 157 7.29 -22.82 -17.32
C ALA A 157 6.06 -23.74 -17.21
N GLU A 158 6.24 -24.92 -16.62
CA GLU A 158 5.22 -25.95 -16.42
C GLU A 158 4.34 -25.69 -15.20
N GLY A 159 4.75 -24.78 -14.31
CA GLY A 159 4.06 -24.47 -13.06
C GLY A 159 4.12 -25.57 -12.00
N THR A 160 5.00 -26.56 -12.16
CA THR A 160 5.25 -27.63 -11.19
C THR A 160 6.08 -27.16 -9.99
N SER A 161 6.89 -26.12 -10.17
CA SER A 161 7.62 -25.42 -9.12
C SER A 161 7.18 -23.96 -9.09
N TYR A 162 6.78 -23.47 -7.92
CA TYR A 162 6.41 -22.08 -7.72
C TYR A 162 6.76 -21.59 -6.32
N ARG A 163 7.12 -20.32 -6.21
CA ARG A 163 7.50 -19.67 -4.95
C ARG A 163 6.89 -18.28 -4.86
N LEU A 164 6.39 -17.94 -3.68
CA LEU A 164 5.94 -16.58 -3.38
C LEU A 164 7.18 -15.71 -3.12
N GLU A 165 7.29 -14.60 -3.83
CA GLU A 165 8.32 -13.60 -3.61
C GLU A 165 8.00 -12.88 -2.29
N THR A 166 8.85 -13.12 -1.28
CA THR A 166 8.77 -12.48 0.03
C THR A 166 9.98 -11.56 0.15
N SER A 167 9.77 -10.32 0.61
CA SER A 167 10.81 -9.27 0.66
C SER A 167 11.89 -9.51 1.72
N ALA A 168 12.23 -10.76 2.02
CA ALA A 168 13.09 -11.18 3.12
C ALA A 168 14.58 -11.33 2.74
N LYS A 169 15.06 -10.75 1.63
CA LYS A 169 16.48 -10.85 1.25
C LYS A 169 17.15 -9.50 0.98
N ARG A 170 17.94 -9.05 1.96
CA ARG A 170 19.33 -8.64 1.75
C ARG A 170 20.23 -9.27 2.82
N SER A 171 21.42 -9.69 2.37
CA SER A 171 22.57 -10.24 3.08
C SER A 171 22.44 -11.57 3.85
N SER A 172 23.06 -12.59 3.24
CA SER A 172 23.51 -13.89 3.73
C SER A 172 24.60 -13.80 4.80
N GLY A 173 24.52 -14.66 5.85
CA GLY A 173 25.65 -14.93 6.76
C GLY A 173 25.31 -15.66 8.08
N LEU A 174 24.91 -16.95 7.98
CA LEU A 174 24.96 -18.05 8.99
C LEU A 174 23.97 -18.09 10.20
N PRO A 175 23.72 -19.30 10.77
CA PRO A 175 22.44 -19.70 11.37
C PRO A 175 22.52 -20.02 12.88
N ASP A 176 21.37 -20.07 13.57
CA ASP A 176 21.01 -21.26 14.38
C ASP A 176 19.50 -21.31 14.73
N LEU A 177 19.05 -22.54 14.90
CA LEU A 177 17.74 -23.15 15.17
C LEU A 177 16.66 -22.37 15.95
N ALA A 178 15.40 -22.48 15.47
CA ALA A 178 14.26 -22.94 16.29
C ALA A 178 12.99 -23.19 15.44
N VAL A 179 12.67 -24.47 15.31
CA VAL A 179 11.35 -25.14 15.40
C VAL A 179 10.11 -24.29 15.12
N ALA A 180 9.34 -24.73 14.12
CA ALA A 180 7.97 -24.31 13.89
C ALA A 180 7.08 -24.81 15.03
N GLU A 181 6.31 -23.92 15.65
CA GLU A 181 4.98 -24.27 16.16
C GLU A 181 4.10 -23.02 16.38
N ASN A 182 2.89 -23.13 15.85
CA ASN A 182 1.66 -22.38 16.09
C ASN A 182 1.62 -20.83 15.97
N VAL A 183 0.90 -20.42 14.92
CA VAL A 183 0.20 -19.15 14.68
C VAL A 183 0.15 -18.21 15.89
N SER A 184 1.13 -17.30 15.94
CA SER A 184 0.96 -16.00 16.60
C SER A 184 1.04 -14.93 15.52
N PHE A 185 -0.06 -14.19 15.35
CA PHE A 185 -0.08 -12.95 14.61
C PHE A 185 1.06 -12.05 15.10
N MET A 186 1.76 -11.40 14.16
CA MET A 186 2.89 -10.47 14.37
C MET A 186 4.22 -11.10 14.83
N LYS A 187 4.88 -11.86 13.95
CA LYS A 187 6.33 -12.09 14.11
C LYS A 187 7.04 -10.77 13.80
N SER A 188 7.27 -9.95 14.82
CA SER A 188 8.20 -8.82 14.70
C SER A 188 9.61 -9.36 14.59
N ASN A 189 10.35 -8.91 13.60
CA ASN A 189 11.77 -9.20 13.44
C ASN A 189 12.61 -8.14 14.17
N ARG A 190 13.92 -8.33 14.20
CA ARG A 190 14.87 -7.30 14.63
C ARG A 190 15.41 -6.56 13.42
N ILE A 191 15.46 -5.22 13.48
CA ILE A 191 16.20 -4.42 12.50
C ILE A 191 17.69 -4.76 12.61
N PRO A 192 18.35 -5.20 11.53
CA PRO A 192 19.79 -5.42 11.53
C PRO A 192 20.57 -4.15 11.87
N MET A 193 21.68 -4.28 12.60
CA MET A 193 22.46 -3.12 13.08
C MET A 193 23.01 -2.27 11.92
N ASN A 194 23.41 -2.92 10.82
CA ASN A 194 23.87 -2.27 9.59
C ASN A 194 22.76 -1.56 8.79
N GLU A 195 21.49 -1.79 9.13
CA GLU A 195 20.34 -1.11 8.55
C GLU A 195 19.72 -0.07 9.50
N MET A 196 20.31 0.14 10.68
CA MET A 196 19.85 1.20 11.59
C MET A 196 20.18 2.57 11.02
N PRO A 197 19.25 3.53 11.09
CA PRO A 197 19.53 4.88 10.65
C PRO A 197 20.45 5.59 11.67
N PRO A 198 21.17 6.66 11.28
CA PRO A 198 22.05 7.41 12.17
C PRO A 198 21.29 7.91 13.41
N ARG A 199 21.95 7.98 14.57
CA ARG A 199 21.31 8.55 15.77
C ARG A 199 20.86 10.00 15.52
N LEU A 200 19.80 10.40 16.20
CA LEU A 200 19.31 11.77 16.11
C LEU A 200 20.32 12.73 16.73
N ALA A 201 20.57 13.84 16.03
CA ALA A 201 21.30 14.97 16.59
C ALA A 201 20.54 15.56 17.79
N LYS A 202 21.21 16.34 18.65
CA LYS A 202 20.68 16.77 19.95
C LYS A 202 19.41 17.59 19.84
N GLU A 203 19.28 18.36 18.76
CA GLU A 203 18.16 19.23 18.43
C GLU A 203 16.99 18.52 17.72
N MET A 204 17.21 17.28 17.24
CA MET A 204 16.20 16.49 16.55
C MET A 204 15.40 15.66 17.55
N VAL A 205 14.11 15.93 17.66
CA VAL A 205 13.20 15.24 18.57
C VAL A 205 12.75 13.90 18.00
N PHE A 206 12.46 13.87 16.70
CA PHE A 206 11.90 12.70 16.04
C PHE A 206 12.20 12.71 14.55
N ARG A 207 12.37 11.53 13.97
CA ARG A 207 12.56 11.37 12.52
C ARG A 207 11.75 10.20 12.00
N ALA A 208 11.07 10.40 10.89
CA ALA A 208 10.44 9.35 10.12
C ALA A 208 11.11 9.25 8.74
N ILE A 209 11.47 8.03 8.34
CA ILE A 209 11.97 7.73 7.00
C ILE A 209 10.94 6.80 6.34
N ALA A 210 10.32 7.26 5.26
CA ALA A 210 9.34 6.50 4.49
C ALA A 210 9.95 6.17 3.13
N SER A 211 10.18 4.89 2.86
CA SER A 211 10.81 4.38 1.64
C SER A 211 9.94 3.33 0.97
N GLY A 212 9.85 3.38 -0.37
CA GLY A 212 9.13 2.40 -1.17
C GLY A 212 7.89 3.00 -1.83
N GLY A 213 6.79 2.25 -1.84
CA GLY A 213 5.62 2.60 -2.64
C GLY A 213 5.86 2.46 -4.14
N PHE A 214 4.85 2.80 -4.94
CA PHE A 214 4.91 2.73 -6.41
C PHE A 214 6.01 3.63 -7.02
N THR A 215 6.37 4.73 -6.34
CA THR A 215 7.37 5.68 -6.84
C THR A 215 8.79 5.29 -6.45
N GLY A 216 8.98 4.34 -5.52
CA GLY A 216 10.29 3.94 -5.00
C GLY A 216 11.05 5.08 -4.31
N ARG A 217 10.35 6.13 -3.86
CA ARG A 217 10.97 7.33 -3.28
C ARG A 217 11.19 7.17 -1.78
N THR A 218 12.27 7.75 -1.28
CA THR A 218 12.58 7.81 0.16
C THR A 218 12.42 9.23 0.67
N TYR A 219 11.44 9.47 1.52
CA TYR A 219 11.26 10.75 2.19
C TYR A 219 11.74 10.67 3.63
N GLN A 220 12.51 11.66 4.06
CA GLN A 220 12.87 11.85 5.46
C GLN A 220 12.09 13.06 5.99
N THR A 221 11.48 12.91 7.15
CA THR A 221 10.78 14.00 7.84
C THR A 221 11.29 14.09 9.27
N THR A 222 11.83 15.24 9.64
CA THR A 222 12.51 15.47 10.91
C THR A 222 11.84 16.61 11.67
N LEU A 223 11.46 16.32 12.92
CA LEU A 223 10.94 17.29 13.86
C LEU A 223 12.06 17.75 14.80
N PHE A 224 12.23 19.06 14.92
CA PHE A 224 13.22 19.71 15.76
C PHE A 224 12.59 20.23 17.06
N SER A 225 13.43 20.43 18.08
CA SER A 225 13.00 20.89 19.41
C SER A 225 12.41 22.31 19.42
N ASP A 226 12.76 23.13 18.41
CA ASP A 226 12.24 24.48 18.21
C ASP A 226 10.88 24.52 17.48
N GLY A 227 10.33 23.36 17.12
CA GLY A 227 9.07 23.23 16.38
C GLY A 227 9.22 23.26 14.86
N LYS A 228 10.43 23.36 14.32
CA LYS A 228 10.65 23.20 12.89
C LYS A 228 10.41 21.75 12.47
N VAL A 229 9.72 21.55 11.34
CA VAL A 229 9.52 20.27 10.68
C VAL A 229 10.11 20.40 9.28
N ILE A 230 11.10 19.56 8.97
CA ILE A 230 11.75 19.52 7.66
C ILE A 230 11.39 18.21 6.98
N ARG A 231 10.88 18.27 5.76
CA ARG A 231 10.69 17.12 4.88
C ARG A 231 11.62 17.26 3.67
N GLU A 232 12.39 16.22 3.41
CA GLU A 232 13.33 16.16 2.31
C GLU A 232 13.19 14.83 1.56
N TRP A 233 13.45 14.87 0.25
CA TRP A 233 13.54 13.68 -0.56
C TRP A 233 14.99 13.19 -0.59
N VAL A 234 15.23 11.96 -0.14
CA VAL A 234 16.55 11.34 -0.11
C VAL A 234 16.79 10.70 -1.48
N HIS A 235 17.48 11.45 -2.32
CA HIS A 235 17.89 11.05 -3.65
C HIS A 235 18.99 9.97 -3.63
N PRO A 236 18.91 8.92 -4.46
CA PRO A 236 19.99 7.92 -4.58
C PRO A 236 21.30 8.48 -5.15
N ASP A 237 21.21 9.53 -5.97
CA ASP A 237 22.34 10.20 -6.63
C ASP A 237 22.92 11.37 -5.81
N GLY A 238 22.35 11.64 -4.63
CA GLY A 238 22.79 12.73 -3.75
C GLY A 238 22.42 14.13 -4.25
N THR A 239 21.59 14.27 -5.28
CA THR A 239 21.17 15.58 -5.76
C THR A 239 20.28 16.28 -4.71
N PRO A 240 20.64 17.49 -4.27
CA PRO A 240 19.88 18.20 -3.24
C PRO A 240 18.61 18.81 -3.85
N MET A 241 17.45 18.40 -3.36
CA MET A 241 16.18 19.10 -3.60
C MET A 241 15.90 20.07 -2.45
N ALA A 242 15.26 21.20 -2.75
CA ALA A 242 14.87 22.15 -1.72
C ALA A 242 13.96 21.46 -0.67
N PRO A 243 14.30 21.53 0.63
CA PRO A 243 13.50 20.91 1.67
C PRO A 243 12.20 21.68 1.90
N GLU A 244 11.10 20.95 2.06
CA GLU A 244 9.85 21.51 2.54
C GLU A 244 9.97 21.77 4.04
N THR A 245 9.82 23.03 4.45
CA THR A 245 9.99 23.44 5.85
C THR A 245 8.72 24.07 6.38
N HIS A 246 8.24 23.54 7.50
CA HIS A 246 7.06 24.03 8.20
C HIS A 246 7.36 24.19 9.70
N ARG A 247 6.50 24.87 10.44
CA ARG A 247 6.65 25.08 11.89
C ARG A 247 5.37 24.73 12.62
N ILE A 248 5.54 24.04 13.75
CA ILE A 248 4.46 23.76 14.71
C ILE A 248 4.75 24.48 16.04
N PRO A 249 3.71 24.79 16.85
CA PRO A 249 3.92 25.37 18.18
C PRO A 249 4.80 24.48 19.08
N VAL A 250 5.74 25.08 19.80
CA VAL A 250 6.64 24.37 20.74
C VAL A 250 5.87 23.56 21.79
N GLN A 251 4.68 24.01 22.19
CA GLN A 251 3.80 23.25 23.08
C GLN A 251 3.39 21.89 22.48
N GLN A 252 3.10 21.83 21.18
CA GLN A 252 2.79 20.57 20.49
C GLN A 252 4.02 19.64 20.44
N VAL A 253 5.23 20.18 20.26
CA VAL A 253 6.48 19.41 20.35
C VAL A 253 6.61 18.75 21.73
N ARG A 254 6.38 19.51 22.80
CA ARG A 254 6.44 19.00 24.18
C ARG A 254 5.39 17.92 24.45
N GLN A 255 4.16 18.12 23.97
CA GLN A 255 3.09 17.13 24.08
C GLN A 255 3.46 15.83 23.35
N PHE A 256 4.03 15.94 22.16
CA PHE A 256 4.51 14.78 21.41
C PHE A 256 5.64 14.06 22.14
N GLN A 257 6.64 14.77 22.67
CA GLN A 257 7.70 14.19 23.49
C GLN A 257 7.16 13.44 24.72
N GLN A 258 6.14 13.98 25.38
CA GLN A 258 5.47 13.30 26.50
C GLN A 258 4.75 12.04 26.04
N LEU A 259 4.05 12.07 24.90
CA LEU A 259 3.39 10.92 24.32
C LEU A 259 4.38 9.78 24.02
N LEU A 260 5.56 10.08 23.46
CA LEU A 260 6.60 9.08 23.20
C LEU A 260 7.02 8.33 24.47
N LYS A 261 7.08 9.04 25.61
CA LYS A 261 7.37 8.46 26.92
C LYS A 261 6.19 7.64 27.45
N GLN A 262 4.99 8.21 27.44
CA GLN A 262 3.76 7.58 27.94
C GLN A 262 3.40 6.29 27.19
N ARG A 263 3.57 6.29 25.87
CA ARG A 263 3.36 5.12 25.00
C ARG A 263 4.56 4.19 24.94
N GLN A 264 5.60 4.47 25.73
CA GLN A 264 6.78 3.62 25.91
C GLN A 264 7.42 3.25 24.57
N LEU A 265 7.63 4.22 23.65
CA LEU A 265 8.17 3.93 22.31
C LEU A 265 9.50 3.16 22.35
N HIS A 266 10.30 3.36 23.40
CA HIS A 266 11.55 2.64 23.66
C HIS A 266 11.41 1.12 23.68
N ARG A 267 10.23 0.58 24.04
CA ARG A 267 9.99 -0.87 24.05
C ARG A 267 9.95 -1.49 22.65
N PHE A 268 9.75 -0.65 21.63
CA PHE A 268 9.75 -1.06 20.23
C PHE A 268 11.13 -0.90 19.58
N HIS A 269 12.17 -0.57 20.36
CA HIS A 269 13.51 -0.40 19.82
C HIS A 269 13.98 -1.68 19.12
N GLN A 270 14.49 -1.48 17.91
CA GLN A 270 14.96 -2.50 16.99
C GLN A 270 13.85 -3.44 16.49
N LEU A 271 12.57 -3.18 16.74
CA LEU A 271 11.51 -4.03 16.18
C LEU A 271 11.22 -3.65 14.73
N ASP A 272 11.08 -4.66 13.90
CA ASP A 272 10.66 -4.58 12.50
C ASP A 272 9.36 -5.35 12.31
N TYR A 273 8.31 -4.64 11.89
CA TYR A 273 7.01 -5.19 11.58
C TYR A 273 6.85 -5.26 10.06
N PRO A 274 7.19 -6.40 9.43
CA PRO A 274 7.19 -6.51 7.97
C PRO A 274 5.77 -6.47 7.41
N ALA A 275 5.65 -6.10 6.13
CA ALA A 275 4.38 -6.19 5.42
C ALA A 275 3.86 -7.63 5.44
N THR A 276 2.53 -7.78 5.33
CA THR A 276 1.94 -9.10 5.16
C THR A 276 2.50 -9.80 3.93
N LEU A 277 2.72 -11.11 4.02
CA LEU A 277 3.27 -11.94 2.95
C LEU A 277 2.57 -11.68 1.62
N GLY A 278 3.38 -11.33 0.61
CA GLY A 278 2.95 -10.93 -0.72
C GLY A 278 2.11 -9.65 -0.76
N SER A 279 2.52 -8.64 0.01
CA SER A 279 2.19 -7.24 -0.30
C SER A 279 3.24 -6.71 -1.28
N ALA A 280 2.80 -6.19 -2.42
CA ALA A 280 3.65 -5.41 -3.32
C ALA A 280 3.45 -3.91 -3.07
N ASP A 281 4.45 -3.09 -3.42
CA ASP A 281 4.37 -1.62 -3.44
C ASP A 281 4.00 -0.96 -2.10
N PHE A 282 4.31 -1.60 -0.97
CA PHE A 282 4.13 -1.00 0.36
C PHE A 282 5.22 0.01 0.67
N THR A 283 4.93 0.92 1.59
CA THR A 283 5.91 1.84 2.15
C THR A 283 6.45 1.26 3.44
N THR A 284 7.78 1.17 3.53
CA THR A 284 8.46 0.90 4.80
C THR A 284 8.69 2.21 5.53
N VAL A 285 8.18 2.33 6.75
CA VAL A 285 8.33 3.49 7.60
C VAL A 285 9.24 3.15 8.78
N THR A 286 10.32 3.90 8.94
CA THR A 286 11.23 3.80 10.10
C THR A 286 11.07 5.05 10.97
N LEU A 287 10.64 4.87 12.22
CA LEU A 287 10.49 5.93 13.21
C LEU A 287 11.67 5.90 14.18
N SER A 288 12.31 7.05 14.39
CA SER A 288 13.45 7.22 15.30
C SER A 288 13.13 8.25 16.37
N SER A 289 13.44 7.92 17.63
CA SER A 289 13.66 8.86 18.73
C SER A 289 15.13 8.78 19.18
N HIS A 290 15.54 9.53 20.21
CA HIS A 290 16.91 9.44 20.74
C HIS A 290 17.28 8.05 21.28
N ILE A 291 16.29 7.23 21.68
CA ILE A 291 16.52 5.95 22.37
C ILE A 291 15.82 4.77 21.68
N SER A 292 15.12 5.01 20.57
CA SER A 292 14.29 4.00 19.94
C SER A 292 14.31 4.13 18.42
N VAL A 293 14.28 2.99 17.75
CA VAL A 293 14.10 2.89 16.31
C VAL A 293 13.13 1.76 16.09
N VAL A 294 12.04 1.99 15.38
CA VAL A 294 11.06 0.95 15.02
C VAL A 294 10.74 1.08 13.55
N ARG A 295 10.57 -0.06 12.88
CA ARG A 295 10.24 -0.14 11.47
C ARG A 295 8.92 -0.87 11.29
N TYR A 296 8.10 -0.40 10.37
CA TYR A 296 6.85 -1.07 10.02
C TYR A 296 6.49 -0.84 8.55
N ALA A 297 5.72 -1.74 7.97
CA ALA A 297 5.07 -1.52 6.69
C ALA A 297 3.72 -0.80 6.87
N ASP A 298 3.42 0.20 6.03
CA ASP A 298 2.16 0.95 6.04
C ASP A 298 0.91 0.06 5.94
N THR A 299 1.00 -1.05 5.19
CA THR A 299 -0.09 -2.03 5.00
C THR A 299 -0.57 -2.76 6.26
N ILE A 300 0.16 -2.68 7.38
CA ILE A 300 -0.19 -3.36 8.64
C ILE A 300 -0.40 -2.40 9.81
N GLN A 301 -0.48 -1.09 9.54
CA GLN A 301 -0.55 -0.07 10.59
C GLN A 301 -1.71 -0.29 11.58
N ASP A 302 -2.84 -0.82 11.09
CA ASP A 302 -4.04 -1.12 11.88
C ASP A 302 -3.87 -2.32 12.83
N GLN A 303 -2.87 -3.16 12.57
CA GLN A 303 -2.58 -4.37 13.34
C GLN A 303 -1.40 -4.17 14.31
N LEU A 304 -0.69 -3.04 14.25
CA LEU A 304 0.42 -2.74 15.15
C LEU A 304 -0.03 -2.63 16.62
N PRO A 305 0.85 -2.81 17.61
CA PRO A 305 0.51 -2.59 19.01
C PRO A 305 -0.07 -1.19 19.26
N GLU A 306 -1.12 -1.09 20.08
CA GLU A 306 -1.89 0.16 20.27
C GLU A 306 -1.02 1.37 20.65
N ASN A 307 0.00 1.13 21.48
CA ASN A 307 0.97 2.16 21.88
C ASN A 307 1.74 2.73 20.68
N LEU A 308 2.14 1.88 19.74
CA LEU A 308 2.82 2.29 18.51
C LEU A 308 1.82 3.00 17.56
N GLN A 309 0.59 2.50 17.44
CA GLN A 309 -0.45 3.17 16.66
C GLN A 309 -0.73 4.59 17.16
N ALA A 310 -0.77 4.80 18.47
CA ALA A 310 -0.98 6.12 19.06
C ALA A 310 0.14 7.10 18.70
N VAL A 311 1.39 6.64 18.69
CA VAL A 311 2.54 7.44 18.24
C VAL A 311 2.42 7.78 16.76
N ILE A 312 2.08 6.81 15.91
CA ILE A 312 1.92 7.02 14.47
C ILE A 312 0.81 8.04 14.18
N ARG A 313 -0.33 7.96 14.88
CA ARG A 313 -1.44 8.94 14.72
C ARG A 313 -1.02 10.35 15.12
N ALA A 314 -0.33 10.51 16.25
CA ALA A 314 0.15 11.82 16.67
C ALA A 314 1.20 12.39 15.70
N TRP A 315 2.08 11.53 15.19
CA TRP A 315 3.04 11.91 14.15
C TRP A 315 2.34 12.36 12.86
N SER A 316 1.32 11.64 12.40
CA SER A 316 0.58 12.04 11.20
C SER A 316 -0.11 13.39 11.35
N GLU A 317 -0.61 13.75 12.54
CA GLU A 317 -1.19 15.08 12.75
C GLU A 317 -0.14 16.20 12.69
N ILE A 318 1.08 15.97 13.18
CA ILE A 318 2.19 16.93 13.04
C ILE A 318 2.54 17.16 11.57
N VAL A 319 2.52 16.09 10.76
CA VAL A 319 2.86 16.15 9.33
C VAL A 319 1.67 16.56 8.46
N ARG A 320 0.41 16.47 8.92
CA ARG A 320 -0.77 16.87 8.14
C ARG A 320 -1.04 18.38 8.19
N HIS A 321 -0.61 19.03 9.26
CA HIS A 321 -0.69 20.49 9.42
C HIS A 321 0.55 21.22 8.88
N SER A 322 1.38 20.52 8.07
CA SER A 322 2.44 21.11 7.26
C SER A 322 1.93 21.43 5.87
#